data_AF-A0A920K4S2-F1
#
_entry.id   AF-A0A920K4S2-F1
#
_cell.length_a   1.000
_cell.length_b   1.000
_cell.length_c   1.000
_cell.angle_alpha   90.00
_cell.angle_beta   90.00
_cell.angle_gamma   90.00
#
_symmetry.space_group_name_H-M   'P 1'
#
loop_
_entity.id
_entity.type
_entity.pdbx_description
1 polymer ?
#
loop_
_entity_poly.entity_id
_entity_poly.type
_entity_poly.pdbx_seq_one_letter_code
_entity_poly.pdbx_strand_id
1 'polypeptide(L)'
;MLGIECYPYHATIIHKRKHPKKHEFRYHSLQFSVEVGQLDKVQGNVFFAINRKALISINQKDYGNGGDARKWLRKCLLSNGFEQHIEKIYLSTFPKILGIGFNPVSFWYCFDKNKQLMAVIAEVNNTFSERKIYFISKGDEPILNGESFELPKDFYVSPFIEVSGLYSFRFYTNTDAAVQMARIELKQGENTLISTSISGKKINMNSISGLKLFISVLFLPVITLIRINVQAAKLWLKGIKLVKKE
;
A
#
# COMPACT_ATOMS: atom_id res chain seq x y z
N MET A 1 -18.33 17.40 11.45
CA MET A 1 -17.14 17.05 10.65
C MET A 1 -16.11 16.53 11.62
N LEU A 2 -15.76 15.24 11.58
CA LEU A 2 -14.65 14.76 12.40
C LEU A 2 -13.39 15.47 11.89
N GLY A 3 -12.70 16.23 12.75
CA GLY A 3 -11.44 16.95 12.43
C GLY A 3 -10.27 15.99 12.21
N ILE A 4 -10.51 14.94 11.43
CA ILE A 4 -9.67 13.77 11.28
C ILE A 4 -9.18 13.72 9.82
N GLU A 5 -7.88 13.74 9.62
CA GLU A 5 -7.22 13.52 8.33
C GLU A 5 -7.13 12.01 8.03
N CYS A 6 -8.31 11.40 7.89
CA CYS A 6 -8.50 10.02 7.48
C CYS A 6 -9.47 9.97 6.32
N TYR A 7 -8.97 9.58 5.16
CA TYR A 7 -9.70 9.68 3.90
C TYR A 7 -9.86 8.30 3.26
N PRO A 8 -11.10 7.81 3.06
CA PRO A 8 -11.32 6.62 2.24
C PRO A 8 -11.19 6.94 0.75
N TYR A 9 -10.70 5.96 -0.01
CA TYR A 9 -10.52 6.02 -1.45
C TYR A 9 -11.14 4.79 -2.10
N HIS A 10 -11.87 5.02 -3.19
CA HIS A 10 -12.21 3.96 -4.13
C HIS A 10 -10.94 3.66 -4.93
N ALA A 11 -10.26 2.57 -4.56
CA ALA A 11 -9.00 2.17 -5.15
C ALA A 11 -9.22 1.31 -6.39
N THR A 12 -8.44 1.55 -7.44
CA THR A 12 -8.34 0.70 -8.62
C THR A 12 -6.94 0.11 -8.66
N ILE A 13 -6.88 -1.21 -8.64
CA ILE A 13 -5.63 -1.97 -8.70
C ILE A 13 -5.55 -2.62 -10.07
N ILE A 14 -4.39 -2.48 -10.70
CA ILE A 14 -4.08 -3.07 -12.01
C ILE A 14 -2.82 -3.90 -11.86
N HIS A 15 -2.85 -5.12 -12.41
CA HIS A 15 -1.69 -5.96 -12.59
C HIS A 15 -1.55 -6.29 -14.06
N LYS A 16 -0.38 -6.03 -14.64
CA LYS A 16 -0.03 -6.36 -16.02
C LYS A 16 1.28 -7.12 -16.04
N ARG A 17 1.22 -8.41 -16.33
CA ARG A 17 2.40 -9.20 -16.70
C ARG A 17 2.59 -9.11 -18.21
N LYS A 18 3.78 -8.69 -18.65
CA LYS A 18 4.18 -8.61 -20.06
C LYS A 18 4.92 -9.88 -20.51
N HIS A 19 5.81 -10.42 -19.66
CA HIS A 19 6.67 -11.57 -19.98
C HIS A 19 6.62 -12.68 -18.91
N PRO A 20 6.90 -13.95 -19.28
CA PRO A 20 7.04 -14.45 -20.65
C PRO A 20 5.68 -14.58 -21.35
N LYS A 21 4.57 -14.62 -20.60
CA LYS A 21 3.20 -14.68 -21.14
C LYS A 21 2.37 -13.52 -20.61
N LYS A 22 1.63 -12.87 -21.52
CA LYS A 22 0.77 -11.75 -21.19
C LYS A 22 -0.37 -12.19 -20.27
N HIS A 23 -0.57 -11.44 -19.20
CA HIS A 23 -1.70 -11.62 -18.28
C HIS A 23 -2.00 -10.30 -17.57
N GLU A 24 -3.23 -9.84 -17.69
CA GLU A 24 -3.67 -8.58 -17.08
C GLU A 24 -4.99 -8.78 -16.35
N PHE A 25 -5.15 -8.07 -15.23
CA PHE A 25 -6.42 -7.92 -14.55
C PHE A 25 -6.48 -6.60 -13.80
N ARG A 26 -7.71 -6.11 -13.64
CA ARG A 26 -8.07 -4.91 -12.89
C ARG A 26 -9.16 -5.24 -11.89
N TYR A 27 -9.11 -4.64 -10.70
CA TYR A 27 -10.17 -4.76 -9.71
C TYR A 27 -10.23 -3.52 -8.83
N HIS A 28 -11.34 -3.38 -8.12
CA HIS A 28 -11.57 -2.31 -7.16
C HIS A 28 -11.41 -2.80 -5.72
N SER A 29 -11.02 -1.88 -4.83
CA SER A 29 -10.91 -2.12 -3.40
C SER A 29 -11.16 -0.82 -2.63
N LEU A 30 -11.18 -0.90 -1.30
CA LEU A 30 -11.24 0.25 -0.41
C LEU A 30 -9.87 0.46 0.22
N GLN A 31 -9.28 1.64 -0.03
CA GLN A 31 -8.03 2.07 0.59
C GLN A 31 -8.30 3.25 1.50
N PHE A 32 -7.50 3.42 2.55
CA PHE A 32 -7.52 4.59 3.40
C PHE A 32 -6.17 5.30 3.35
N SER A 33 -6.20 6.63 3.40
CA SER A 33 -5.05 7.47 3.76
C SER A 33 -5.28 8.02 5.15
N VAL A 34 -4.36 7.76 6.08
CA VAL A 34 -4.47 8.17 7.48
C VAL A 34 -3.25 8.96 7.87
N GLU A 35 -3.43 10.18 8.36
CA GLU A 35 -2.34 10.95 8.98
C GLU A 35 -1.92 10.26 10.29
N VAL A 36 -0.64 9.92 10.40
CA VAL A 36 -0.09 9.08 11.47
C VAL A 36 -0.12 9.77 12.83
N GLY A 37 0.09 11.08 12.88
CA GLY A 37 -0.04 11.90 14.10
C GLY A 37 -1.44 11.87 14.72
N GLN A 38 -2.45 11.46 13.94
CA GLN A 38 -3.84 11.35 14.39
C GLN A 38 -4.27 9.93 14.80
N LEU A 39 -3.40 8.91 14.69
CA LEU A 39 -3.75 7.52 15.04
C LEU A 39 -4.35 7.35 16.45
N ASP A 40 -3.98 8.20 17.40
CA ASP A 40 -4.52 8.19 18.77
C ASP A 40 -5.75 9.08 18.97
N LYS A 41 -5.98 10.04 18.07
CA LYS A 41 -7.03 11.06 18.18
C LYS A 41 -8.36 10.61 17.57
N VAL A 42 -8.33 9.60 16.70
CA VAL A 42 -9.52 9.12 16.00
C VAL A 42 -10.43 8.32 16.94
N GLN A 43 -11.50 8.97 17.41
CA GLN A 43 -12.64 8.26 17.99
C GLN A 43 -13.44 7.62 16.85
N GLY A 44 -13.32 6.31 16.70
CA GLY A 44 -14.12 5.53 15.79
C GLY A 44 -15.58 5.35 16.25
N ASN A 45 -16.41 4.82 15.37
CA ASN A 45 -17.72 4.28 15.70
C ASN A 45 -17.76 2.78 15.34
N VAL A 46 -18.93 2.15 15.46
CA VAL A 46 -19.09 0.71 15.12
C VAL A 46 -18.74 0.40 13.66
N PHE A 47 -18.91 1.35 12.74
CA PHE A 47 -18.65 1.16 11.30
C PHE A 47 -17.17 1.34 10.94
N PHE A 48 -16.49 2.31 11.55
CA PHE A 48 -15.09 2.60 11.28
C PHE A 48 -14.34 2.99 12.55
N ALA A 49 -13.19 2.36 12.80
CA ALA A 49 -12.32 2.74 13.91
C ALA A 49 -10.83 2.53 13.62
N ILE A 50 -9.99 3.32 14.29
CA ILE A 50 -8.54 3.15 14.33
C ILE A 50 -8.14 2.58 15.69
N ASN A 51 -7.21 1.61 15.70
CA ASN A 51 -6.69 0.93 16.88
C ASN A 51 -7.77 0.26 17.78
N ARG A 52 -8.98 0.05 17.25
CA ARG A 52 -10.12 -0.57 17.94
C ARG A 52 -10.91 -1.46 16.97
N LYS A 53 -11.71 -2.38 17.51
CA LYS A 53 -12.61 -3.23 16.72
C LYS A 53 -13.76 -2.40 16.17
N ALA A 54 -14.04 -2.56 14.88
CA ALA A 54 -15.18 -2.00 14.15
C ALA A 54 -15.41 -2.84 12.88
N LEU A 55 -16.52 -2.59 12.17
CA LEU A 55 -16.80 -3.27 10.90
C LEU A 55 -15.71 -3.04 9.86
N ILE A 56 -15.16 -1.82 9.80
CA ILE A 56 -13.97 -1.43 9.05
C ILE A 56 -12.95 -0.93 10.07
N SER A 57 -11.74 -1.47 10.08
CA SER A 57 -10.74 -1.06 11.07
C SER A 57 -9.32 -0.99 10.52
N ILE A 58 -8.54 -0.06 11.07
CA ILE A 58 -7.11 0.07 10.85
C ILE A 58 -6.43 -0.06 12.20
N ASN A 59 -5.47 -0.95 12.35
CA ASN A 59 -4.74 -1.10 13.61
C ASN A 59 -3.25 -0.89 13.36
N GLN A 60 -2.61 0.02 14.09
CA GLN A 60 -1.19 0.31 13.92
C GLN A 60 -0.31 -0.93 14.17
N LYS A 61 -0.79 -1.87 14.99
CA LYS A 61 -0.12 -3.15 15.24
C LYS A 61 -0.02 -4.04 14.00
N ASP A 62 -0.79 -3.75 12.95
CA ASP A 62 -0.73 -4.48 11.70
C ASP A 62 0.47 -4.07 10.84
N TYR A 63 1.25 -3.07 11.24
CA TYR A 63 2.30 -2.47 10.42
C TYR A 63 3.66 -2.45 11.10
N GLY A 64 4.71 -2.18 10.31
CA GLY A 64 6.07 -2.00 10.83
C GLY A 64 6.53 -3.17 11.70
N ASN A 65 6.82 -2.92 12.97
CA ASN A 65 7.18 -3.95 13.96
C ASN A 65 6.03 -4.37 14.89
N GLY A 66 4.79 -3.96 14.59
CA GLY A 66 3.60 -4.21 15.40
C GLY A 66 3.48 -3.37 16.68
N GLY A 67 4.40 -2.43 16.89
CA GLY A 67 4.40 -1.50 18.01
C GLY A 67 3.72 -0.16 17.71
N ASP A 68 4.25 0.90 18.33
CA ASP A 68 3.85 2.28 18.01
C ASP A 68 4.42 2.67 16.63
N ALA A 69 3.52 3.02 15.71
CA ALA A 69 3.88 3.31 14.33
C ALA A 69 4.82 4.52 14.22
N ARG A 70 4.64 5.57 15.04
CA ARG A 70 5.49 6.78 15.01
C ARG A 70 6.91 6.45 15.46
N LYS A 71 7.05 5.66 16.53
CA LYS A 71 8.37 5.21 17.01
C LYS A 71 9.07 4.37 15.96
N TRP A 72 8.35 3.44 15.33
CA TRP A 72 8.89 2.62 14.26
C TRP A 72 9.31 3.46 13.03
N LEU A 73 8.46 4.39 12.59
CA LEU A 73 8.76 5.29 11.46
C LEU A 73 10.00 6.14 11.73
N ARG A 74 10.09 6.75 12.92
CA ARG A 74 11.28 7.54 13.31
C ARG A 74 12.54 6.69 13.26
N LYS A 75 12.49 5.47 13.78
CA LYS A 75 13.63 4.54 13.71
C LYS A 75 13.98 4.19 12.25
N CYS A 76 12.97 3.95 11.41
CA CYS A 76 13.15 3.63 10.00
C CYS A 76 13.83 4.78 9.25
N LEU A 77 13.36 6.03 9.43
CA LEU A 77 13.95 7.23 8.84
C LEU A 77 15.42 7.38 9.26
N LEU A 78 15.69 7.38 10.57
CA LEU A 78 17.05 7.52 11.10
C LEU A 78 18.00 6.41 10.63
N SER A 79 17.53 5.15 10.60
CA SER A 79 18.37 4.02 10.16
C SER A 79 18.72 4.06 8.68
N ASN A 80 17.99 4.85 7.88
CA ASN A 80 18.29 5.09 6.47
C ASN A 80 19.00 6.46 6.25
N GLY A 81 19.55 7.06 7.32
CA GLY A 81 20.26 8.34 7.23
C GLY A 81 19.35 9.55 6.95
N PHE A 82 18.04 9.40 7.12
CA PHE A 82 17.08 10.47 6.88
C PHE A 82 16.84 11.25 8.17
N GLU A 83 17.57 12.36 8.33
CA GLU A 83 17.54 13.21 9.53
C GLU A 83 16.64 14.43 9.40
N GLN A 84 16.12 14.69 8.20
CA GLN A 84 15.29 15.86 7.95
C GLN A 84 13.99 15.82 8.76
N HIS A 85 13.49 17.01 9.07
CA HIS A 85 12.21 17.13 9.75
C HIS A 85 11.04 16.77 8.83
N ILE A 86 10.29 15.74 9.22
CA ILE A 86 9.02 15.36 8.60
C ILE A 86 7.87 15.95 9.39
N GLU A 87 7.07 16.78 8.73
CA GLU A 87 5.90 17.46 9.31
C GLU A 87 4.70 16.51 9.40
N LYS A 88 4.42 15.78 8.31
CA LYS A 88 3.29 14.85 8.24
C LYS A 88 3.68 13.52 7.63
N ILE A 89 3.11 12.45 8.17
CA ILE A 89 3.21 11.12 7.56
C ILE A 89 1.81 10.62 7.27
N TYR A 90 1.55 10.21 6.03
CA TYR A 90 0.30 9.57 5.65
C TYR A 90 0.52 8.09 5.36
N LEU A 91 -0.22 7.24 6.08
CA LEU A 91 -0.33 5.82 5.82
C LEU A 91 -1.43 5.56 4.78
N SER A 92 -1.03 5.10 3.60
CA SER A 92 -1.94 4.60 2.56
C SER A 92 -2.01 3.08 2.62
N THR A 93 -3.19 2.54 2.95
CA THR A 93 -3.34 1.15 3.37
C THR A 93 -4.73 0.56 3.09
N PHE A 94 -4.84 -0.77 3.05
CA PHE A 94 -6.12 -1.49 3.01
C PHE A 94 -6.59 -1.80 4.44
N PRO A 95 -7.84 -1.46 4.81
CA PRO A 95 -8.37 -1.72 6.13
C PRO A 95 -8.74 -3.20 6.30
N LYS A 96 -8.88 -3.65 7.55
CA LYS A 96 -9.54 -4.92 7.88
C LYS A 96 -11.04 -4.73 7.85
N ILE A 97 -11.76 -5.70 7.26
CA ILE A 97 -13.22 -5.77 7.28
C ILE A 97 -13.62 -6.91 8.21
N LEU A 98 -14.41 -6.63 9.25
CA LEU A 98 -14.74 -7.58 10.32
C LEU A 98 -13.49 -8.21 10.98
N GLY A 99 -12.39 -7.45 11.05
CA GLY A 99 -11.10 -7.94 11.58
C GLY A 99 -10.30 -8.83 10.62
N ILE A 100 -10.82 -9.11 9.42
CA ILE A 100 -10.16 -9.92 8.40
C ILE A 100 -9.64 -9.01 7.30
N GLY A 101 -8.40 -9.24 6.85
CA GLY A 101 -7.83 -8.50 5.74
C GLY A 101 -6.46 -9.03 5.36
N PHE A 102 -6.12 -8.89 4.09
CA PHE A 102 -4.77 -9.10 3.58
C PHE A 102 -4.31 -7.80 2.92
N ASN A 103 -3.17 -7.29 3.37
CA ASN A 103 -2.63 -6.02 2.92
C ASN A 103 -1.30 -6.24 2.19
N PRO A 104 -1.31 -6.38 0.85
CA PRO A 104 -0.11 -6.75 0.10
C PRO A 104 0.94 -5.64 0.09
N VAL A 105 0.51 -4.39 0.19
CA VAL A 105 1.42 -3.24 0.25
C VAL A 105 0.75 -2.07 0.97
N SER A 106 1.51 -1.46 1.89
CA SER A 106 1.19 -0.16 2.48
C SER A 106 2.29 0.82 2.16
N PHE A 107 1.92 2.09 2.00
CA PHE A 107 2.87 3.16 1.73
C PHE A 107 2.79 4.22 2.80
N TRP A 108 3.94 4.64 3.30
CA TRP A 108 4.08 5.73 4.25
C TRP A 108 4.70 6.91 3.54
N TYR A 109 3.93 7.97 3.34
CA TYR A 109 4.37 9.16 2.62
C TYR A 109 4.79 10.22 3.63
N CYS A 110 6.07 10.58 3.61
CA CYS A 110 6.67 11.53 4.52
C CYS A 110 6.77 12.90 3.84
N PHE A 111 6.06 13.88 4.38
CA PHE A 111 6.02 15.25 3.85
C PHE A 111 6.71 16.23 4.79
N ASP A 112 7.42 17.19 4.23
CA ASP A 112 7.99 18.31 4.97
C ASP A 112 6.92 19.39 5.28
N LYS A 113 7.35 20.47 5.94
CA LYS A 113 6.51 21.64 6.26
C LYS A 113 5.97 22.36 5.02
N ASN A 114 6.64 22.23 3.88
CA ASN A 114 6.24 22.83 2.60
C ASN A 114 5.31 21.90 1.80
N LYS A 115 4.87 20.78 2.39
CA LYS A 115 4.05 19.74 1.75
C LYS A 115 4.74 19.04 0.58
N GLN A 116 6.07 19.05 0.55
CA GLN A 116 6.86 18.32 -0.44
C GLN A 116 7.08 16.88 0.04
N LEU A 117 7.01 15.92 -0.89
CA LEU A 117 7.21 14.52 -0.58
C LEU A 117 8.71 14.25 -0.45
N MET A 118 9.20 13.94 0.75
CA MET A 118 10.64 13.74 0.97
C MET A 118 11.04 12.27 0.95
N ALA A 119 10.17 11.40 1.46
CA ALA A 119 10.43 9.96 1.46
C ALA A 119 9.13 9.17 1.33
N VAL A 120 9.26 7.96 0.79
CA VAL A 120 8.21 6.93 0.80
C VAL A 120 8.77 5.65 1.38
N ILE A 121 8.07 5.09 2.35
CA ILE A 121 8.35 3.74 2.85
C ILE A 121 7.29 2.83 2.24
N ALA A 122 7.70 1.85 1.43
CA ALA A 122 6.82 0.81 0.92
C ALA A 122 6.97 -0.45 1.77
N GLU A 123 5.92 -0.76 2.53
CA GLU A 123 5.81 -1.98 3.32
C GLU A 123 5.11 -3.04 2.49
N VAL A 124 5.87 -3.99 1.95
CA VAL A 124 5.38 -5.08 1.09
C VAL A 124 5.21 -6.33 1.93
N ASN A 125 4.01 -6.90 1.93
CA ASN A 125 3.71 -8.15 2.63
C ASN A 125 3.40 -9.25 1.62
N ASN A 126 3.79 -10.49 1.92
CA ASN A 126 3.46 -11.64 1.10
C ASN A 126 2.41 -12.54 1.78
N THR A 127 1.95 -13.56 1.05
CA THR A 127 0.98 -14.54 1.56
C THR A 127 1.56 -15.53 2.58
N PHE A 128 2.84 -15.40 2.94
CA PHE A 128 3.54 -16.22 3.94
C PHE A 128 3.75 -15.46 5.26
N SER A 129 3.01 -14.38 5.48
CA SER A 129 3.08 -13.54 6.67
C SER A 129 4.46 -12.89 6.89
N GLU A 130 5.25 -12.75 5.83
CA GLU A 130 6.50 -12.00 5.84
C GLU A 130 6.30 -10.58 5.34
N ARG A 131 7.25 -9.72 5.72
CA ARG A 131 7.24 -8.30 5.43
C ARG A 131 8.61 -7.84 4.99
N LYS A 132 8.64 -7.03 3.94
CA LYS A 132 9.83 -6.28 3.51
C LYS A 132 9.52 -4.80 3.48
N ILE A 133 10.49 -4.02 3.94
CA ILE A 133 10.46 -2.57 3.88
C ILE A 133 11.39 -2.10 2.76
N TYR A 134 10.86 -1.32 1.83
CA TYR A 134 11.62 -0.56 0.86
C TYR A 134 11.58 0.91 1.25
N PHE A 135 12.76 1.52 1.40
CA PHE A 135 12.90 2.94 1.72
C PHE A 135 13.26 3.70 0.43
N ILE A 136 12.44 4.68 0.07
CA ILE A 136 12.62 5.51 -1.13
C ILE A 136 12.79 6.95 -0.70
N SER A 137 13.92 7.58 -1.06
CA SER A 137 14.19 9.00 -0.86
C SER A 137 15.18 9.50 -1.90
N LYS A 138 15.27 10.83 -2.05
CA LYS A 138 16.32 11.49 -2.83
C LYS A 138 17.33 12.19 -1.90
N GLY A 139 17.57 11.59 -0.73
CA GLY A 139 18.32 12.24 0.34
C GLY A 139 17.59 13.50 0.78
N ASP A 140 18.22 14.65 0.56
CA ASP A 140 17.69 15.92 1.04
C ASP A 140 16.67 16.60 0.11
N GLU A 141 16.51 16.08 -1.10
CA GLU A 141 15.64 16.66 -2.12
C GLU A 141 14.24 16.03 -2.14
N PRO A 142 13.20 16.79 -2.54
CA PRO A 142 11.87 16.25 -2.68
C PRO A 142 11.75 15.30 -3.88
N ILE A 143 10.97 14.25 -3.71
CA ILE A 143 10.54 13.31 -4.75
C ILE A 143 9.51 14.01 -5.64
N LEU A 144 9.78 14.05 -6.95
CA LEU A 144 8.86 14.63 -7.92
C LEU A 144 7.81 13.61 -8.39
N ASN A 145 6.65 14.11 -8.79
CA ASN A 145 5.57 13.27 -9.30
C ASN A 145 6.02 12.49 -10.56
N GLY A 146 5.89 11.16 -10.50
CA GLY A 146 6.27 10.26 -11.59
C GLY A 146 7.77 9.97 -11.72
N GLU A 147 8.61 10.53 -10.84
CA GLU A 147 10.03 10.21 -10.74
C GLU A 147 10.21 8.72 -10.37
N SER A 148 11.19 8.07 -10.99
CA SER A 148 11.42 6.62 -10.88
C SER A 148 12.56 6.32 -9.94
N PHE A 149 12.31 5.43 -8.96
CA PHE A 149 13.31 4.95 -8.02
C PHE A 149 13.47 3.45 -8.16
N GLU A 150 14.71 3.00 -8.38
CA GLU A 150 15.02 1.59 -8.59
C GLU A 150 15.62 0.96 -7.33
N LEU A 151 15.03 -0.13 -6.86
CA LEU A 151 15.52 -0.92 -5.74
C LEU A 151 15.56 -2.40 -6.11
N PRO A 152 16.54 -3.19 -5.62
CA PRO A 152 16.58 -4.63 -5.86
C PRO A 152 15.30 -5.35 -5.44
N LYS A 153 14.79 -6.26 -6.28
CA LYS A 153 13.78 -7.22 -5.87
C LYS A 153 14.46 -8.36 -5.11
N ASP A 154 14.51 -8.22 -3.80
CA ASP A 154 15.10 -9.16 -2.85
C ASP A 154 14.05 -9.83 -1.94
N PHE A 155 12.77 -9.77 -2.33
CA PHE A 155 11.66 -10.32 -1.56
C PHE A 155 10.78 -11.29 -2.38
N TYR A 156 10.43 -12.40 -1.75
CA TYR A 156 9.55 -13.41 -2.33
C TYR A 156 8.08 -13.01 -2.16
N VAL A 157 7.42 -12.64 -3.26
CA VAL A 157 6.03 -12.16 -3.24
C VAL A 157 5.06 -13.05 -4.03
N SER A 158 5.57 -13.93 -4.88
CA SER A 158 4.74 -14.77 -5.75
C SER A 158 5.53 -15.99 -6.24
N PRO A 159 4.89 -17.17 -6.35
CA PRO A 159 5.51 -18.35 -6.94
C PRO A 159 5.68 -18.26 -8.45
N PHE A 160 5.25 -17.19 -9.12
CA PHE A 160 5.40 -17.02 -10.56
C PHE A 160 6.44 -15.97 -10.93
N ILE A 161 7.23 -15.49 -9.96
CA ILE A 161 8.20 -14.41 -10.12
C ILE A 161 9.44 -14.73 -9.31
N GLU A 162 10.60 -14.75 -9.95
CA GLU A 162 11.89 -14.94 -9.30
C GLU A 162 12.24 -13.78 -8.37
N VAL A 163 13.05 -14.04 -7.35
CA VAL A 163 13.63 -13.02 -6.46
C VAL A 163 14.85 -12.41 -7.15
N SER A 164 14.60 -11.73 -8.27
CA SER A 164 15.62 -11.09 -9.09
C SER A 164 15.07 -9.87 -9.83
N GLY A 165 15.98 -9.01 -10.29
CA GLY A 165 15.64 -7.78 -11.01
C GLY A 165 15.47 -6.56 -10.10
N LEU A 166 14.87 -5.50 -10.65
CA LEU A 166 14.73 -4.20 -10.01
C LEU A 166 13.26 -3.79 -9.97
N TYR A 167 12.79 -3.38 -8.79
CA TYR A 167 11.54 -2.64 -8.66
C TYR A 167 11.76 -1.18 -9.00
N SER A 168 11.03 -0.67 -9.98
CA SER A 168 10.92 0.76 -10.30
C SER A 168 9.64 1.31 -9.70
N PHE A 169 9.78 2.12 -8.64
CA PHE A 169 8.69 2.80 -7.94
C PHE A 169 8.46 4.19 -8.51
N ARG A 170 7.19 4.55 -8.71
CA ARG A 170 6.75 5.89 -9.09
C ARG A 170 5.53 6.29 -8.26
N PHE A 171 5.55 7.50 -7.73
CA PHE A 171 4.50 8.02 -6.87
C PHE A 171 3.90 9.29 -7.46
N TYR A 172 2.60 9.46 -7.26
CA TYR A 172 1.82 10.61 -7.70
C TYR A 172 0.96 11.11 -6.54
N THR A 173 1.30 12.27 -6.01
CA THR A 173 0.62 12.90 -4.88
C THR A 173 -0.13 14.15 -5.33
N ASN A 174 -1.17 14.53 -4.59
CA ASN A 174 -1.83 15.83 -4.73
C ASN A 174 -1.53 16.72 -3.51
N THR A 175 -1.84 18.01 -3.63
CA THR A 175 -1.62 19.02 -2.57
C THR A 175 -2.53 18.85 -1.35
N ASP A 176 -3.64 18.11 -1.49
CA ASP A 176 -4.69 17.92 -0.48
C ASP A 176 -4.59 16.59 0.27
N ALA A 177 -3.37 16.09 0.42
CA ALA A 177 -3.02 15.01 1.33
C ALA A 177 -3.75 13.68 1.06
N ALA A 178 -3.43 13.04 -0.06
CA ALA A 178 -3.06 11.62 -0.11
C ALA A 178 -2.54 11.24 -1.50
N VAL A 179 -1.95 10.06 -1.63
CA VAL A 179 -1.51 9.55 -2.92
C VAL A 179 -2.66 9.22 -3.84
N GLN A 180 -2.60 9.84 -5.02
CA GLN A 180 -3.51 9.57 -6.11
C GLN A 180 -3.15 8.25 -6.77
N MET A 181 -1.85 7.95 -6.92
CA MET A 181 -1.37 6.74 -7.56
C MET A 181 0.04 6.33 -7.12
N ALA A 182 0.24 5.04 -6.90
CA ALA A 182 1.55 4.40 -6.83
C ALA A 182 1.66 3.39 -7.98
N ARG A 183 2.80 3.38 -8.67
CA ARG A 183 3.13 2.42 -9.73
C ARG A 183 4.43 1.72 -9.37
N ILE A 184 4.40 0.39 -9.46
CA ILE A 184 5.57 -0.46 -9.22
C ILE A 184 5.74 -1.36 -10.43
N GLU A 185 6.89 -1.24 -11.09
CA GLU A 185 7.29 -2.10 -12.19
C GLU A 185 8.42 -3.02 -11.75
N LEU A 186 8.37 -4.28 -12.15
CA LEU A 186 9.50 -5.20 -12.02
C LEU A 186 10.21 -5.28 -13.36
N LYS A 187 11.46 -4.82 -13.38
CA LYS A 187 12.37 -4.90 -14.52
C LYS A 187 13.34 -6.06 -14.36
N GLN A 188 13.62 -6.77 -15.45
CA GLN A 188 14.65 -7.80 -15.53
C GLN A 188 15.41 -7.58 -16.84
N GLY A 189 16.67 -7.12 -16.73
CA GLY A 189 17.38 -6.54 -17.87
C GLY A 189 16.61 -5.35 -18.45
N GLU A 190 16.51 -5.29 -19.78
CA GLU A 190 15.77 -4.23 -20.49
C GLU A 190 14.25 -4.43 -20.47
N ASN A 191 13.77 -5.59 -20.02
CA ASN A 191 12.36 -5.94 -20.08
C ASN A 191 11.62 -5.54 -18.80
N THR A 192 10.46 -4.92 -18.94
CA THR A 192 9.48 -4.83 -17.85
C THR A 192 8.69 -6.13 -17.79
N LEU A 193 8.93 -6.96 -16.78
CA LEU A 193 8.18 -8.21 -16.59
C LEU A 193 6.75 -7.94 -16.15
N ILE A 194 6.59 -7.07 -15.15
CA ILE A 194 5.31 -6.79 -14.50
C ILE A 194 5.19 -5.30 -14.26
N SER A 195 4.00 -4.76 -14.49
CA SER A 195 3.59 -3.43 -14.06
C SER A 195 2.38 -3.58 -13.16
N THR A 196 2.47 -3.02 -11.96
CA THR A 196 1.35 -2.91 -11.03
C THR A 196 1.09 -1.46 -10.71
N SER A 197 -0.16 -1.10 -10.47
CA SER A 197 -0.50 0.23 -9.99
C SER A 197 -1.71 0.19 -9.09
N ILE A 198 -1.70 1.09 -8.12
CA ILE A 198 -2.83 1.37 -7.23
C ILE A 198 -3.13 2.84 -7.41
N SER A 199 -4.38 3.18 -7.78
CA SER A 199 -4.84 4.56 -7.83
C SER A 199 -6.14 4.73 -7.05
N GLY A 200 -6.32 5.87 -6.40
CA GLY A 200 -7.46 6.13 -5.52
C GLY A 200 -8.24 7.37 -5.92
N LYS A 201 -9.58 7.27 -5.92
CA LYS A 201 -10.47 8.44 -5.94
C LYS A 201 -11.05 8.67 -4.55
N LYS A 202 -10.81 9.85 -3.96
CA LYS A 202 -11.27 10.20 -2.61
C LYS A 202 -12.80 10.07 -2.51
N ILE A 203 -13.28 9.45 -1.43
CA ILE A 203 -14.70 9.31 -1.11
C ILE A 203 -15.05 10.39 -0.07
N ASN A 204 -16.05 11.21 -0.36
CA ASN A 204 -16.57 12.18 0.60
C ASN A 204 -17.39 11.46 1.67
N MET A 205 -16.91 11.43 2.91
CA MET A 205 -17.67 10.86 4.02
C MET A 205 -18.64 11.88 4.61
N ASN A 206 -19.93 11.68 4.36
CA ASN A 206 -21.00 12.24 5.20
C ASN A 206 -21.49 11.15 6.18
N SER A 207 -22.05 11.51 7.33
CA SER A 207 -22.33 10.58 8.45
C SER A 207 -23.20 9.35 8.10
N ILE A 208 -24.00 9.42 7.04
CA ILE A 208 -24.87 8.32 6.53
C ILE A 208 -24.05 7.27 5.71
N SER A 209 -22.75 7.53 5.46
CA SER A 209 -21.90 6.72 4.57
C SER A 209 -21.28 5.46 5.20
N GLY A 210 -21.22 5.34 6.53
CA GLY A 210 -20.50 4.25 7.19
C GLY A 210 -21.06 2.85 6.89
N LEU A 211 -22.37 2.65 7.05
CA LEU A 211 -23.04 1.38 6.74
C LEU A 211 -23.03 1.09 5.23
N LYS A 212 -23.29 2.11 4.39
CA LYS A 212 -23.26 1.95 2.93
C LYS A 212 -21.87 1.54 2.44
N LEU A 213 -20.83 2.17 3.00
CA LEU A 213 -19.44 1.83 2.72
C LEU A 213 -19.13 0.41 3.19
N PHE A 214 -19.57 0.02 4.39
CA PHE A 214 -19.39 -1.34 4.88
C PHE A 214 -20.04 -2.39 3.98
N ILE A 215 -21.30 -2.20 3.59
CA ILE A 215 -22.02 -3.13 2.72
C ILE A 215 -21.29 -3.28 1.37
N SER A 216 -20.78 -2.18 0.80
CA SER A 216 -20.06 -2.24 -0.48
C SER A 216 -18.72 -2.97 -0.40
N VAL A 217 -18.17 -3.15 0.82
CA VAL A 217 -16.85 -3.79 1.02
C VAL A 217 -16.87 -5.08 1.82
N LEU A 218 -18.03 -5.50 2.33
CA LEU A 218 -18.19 -6.65 3.23
C LEU A 218 -17.47 -7.90 2.71
N PHE A 219 -17.64 -8.21 1.44
CA PHE A 219 -17.07 -9.42 0.82
C PHE A 219 -15.66 -9.23 0.25
N LEU A 220 -15.06 -8.03 0.34
CA LEU A 220 -13.74 -7.77 -0.26
C LEU A 220 -12.63 -8.70 0.24
N PRO A 221 -12.51 -9.06 1.54
CA PRO A 221 -11.46 -9.98 1.98
C PRO A 221 -11.57 -11.36 1.31
N VAL A 222 -12.79 -11.93 1.29
CA VAL A 222 -13.06 -13.24 0.69
C VAL A 222 -12.84 -13.19 -0.83
N ILE A 223 -13.40 -12.18 -1.50
CA ILE A 223 -13.22 -11.97 -2.94
C ILE A 223 -11.73 -11.82 -3.28
N THR A 224 -10.95 -11.15 -2.44
CA THR A 224 -9.52 -10.98 -2.64
C THR A 224 -8.77 -12.31 -2.59
N LEU A 225 -9.07 -13.16 -1.60
CA LEU A 225 -8.44 -14.49 -1.50
C LEU A 225 -8.82 -15.37 -2.70
N ILE A 226 -10.09 -15.40 -3.09
CA ILE A 226 -10.55 -16.12 -4.29
C ILE A 226 -9.82 -15.59 -5.52
N ARG A 227 -9.73 -14.27 -5.69
CA ARG A 227 -9.05 -13.64 -6.83
C ARG A 227 -7.58 -14.03 -6.91
N ILE A 228 -6.85 -14.01 -5.78
CA ILE A 228 -5.42 -14.41 -5.75
C ILE A 228 -5.28 -15.85 -6.27
N ASN A 229 -6.09 -16.78 -5.76
CA ASN A 229 -6.04 -18.18 -6.17
C ASN A 229 -6.47 -18.39 -7.63
N VAL A 230 -7.52 -17.71 -8.09
CA VAL A 230 -7.97 -17.79 -9.49
C VAL A 230 -6.92 -17.25 -10.46
N GLN A 231 -6.28 -16.12 -10.14
CA GLN A 231 -5.23 -15.57 -11.01
C GLN A 231 -3.97 -16.45 -10.98
N ALA A 232 -3.61 -17.01 -9.82
CA ALA A 232 -2.54 -17.99 -9.72
C ALA A 232 -2.82 -19.24 -10.60
N ALA A 233 -4.02 -19.82 -10.51
CA ALA A 233 -4.43 -20.94 -11.34
C ALA A 233 -4.38 -20.60 -12.84
N LYS A 234 -4.83 -19.40 -13.24
CA LYS A 234 -4.73 -18.93 -14.63
C LYS A 234 -3.28 -18.81 -15.10
N LEU A 235 -2.36 -18.34 -14.26
CA LEU A 235 -0.93 -18.28 -14.60
C LEU A 235 -0.33 -19.67 -14.75
N TRP A 236 -0.71 -20.59 -13.87
CA TRP A 236 -0.27 -22.00 -13.91
C TRP A 236 -0.80 -22.73 -15.15
N LEU A 237 -2.09 -22.59 -15.48
CA LEU A 237 -2.68 -23.13 -16.72
C LEU A 237 -2.07 -22.53 -17.99
N LYS A 238 -1.59 -21.28 -17.92
CA LYS A 238 -0.79 -20.69 -18.98
C LYS A 238 0.63 -21.28 -19.06
N GLY A 239 1.02 -22.22 -18.20
CA GLY A 239 2.35 -22.84 -18.23
C GLY A 239 3.48 -21.92 -17.78
N ILE A 240 3.19 -20.95 -16.90
CA ILE A 240 4.24 -20.15 -16.26
C ILE A 240 4.93 -21.00 -15.20
N LYS A 241 6.26 -21.06 -15.26
CA LYS A 241 7.07 -21.85 -14.32
C LYS A 241 6.89 -21.35 -12.89
N LEU A 242 6.80 -22.31 -11.96
CA LEU A 242 6.79 -22.05 -10.53
C LEU A 242 8.22 -21.86 -10.04
N VAL A 243 8.40 -20.87 -9.18
CA VAL A 243 9.64 -20.57 -8.48
C VAL A 243 9.45 -20.97 -7.04
N LYS A 244 10.37 -21.81 -6.53
CA LYS A 244 10.37 -22.19 -5.13
C LYS A 244 10.77 -21.00 -4.27
N LYS A 245 10.18 -20.92 -3.09
CA LYS A 245 10.70 -20.05 -2.04
C LYS A 245 11.94 -20.74 -1.48
N GLU A 246 13.08 -20.05 -1.58
CA GLU A 246 14.34 -20.48 -0.94
C GLU A 246 14.31 -20.20 0.58
#